data_AF-A0AA88IRD4-F1
#
_entry.id   AF-A0AA88IRD4-F1
#
_cell.length_a   1.000
_cell.length_b   1.000
_cell.length_c   1.000
_cell.angle_alpha   90.00
_cell.angle_beta   90.00
_cell.angle_gamma   90.00
#
_symmetry.space_group_name_H-M   'P 1'
#
loop_
_entity.id
_entity.type
_entity.pdbx_description
1 polymer ?
#
loop_
_entity_poly.entity_id
_entity_poly.type
_entity_poly.pdbx_seq_one_letter_code
_entity_poly.pdbx_strand_id
1 'polypeptide(L)'
;MCSAERALSSGSGSGSSTDYQSYNSVIDQNFPCPLLSKSMKKTDLILFIIKKSQECLHDTMDLFRVEAYFFWQIMKLFCCQNGKLLMCEVALILLKGYGMIRKNAIFSDAVFYKLWCIPLAKLLFSSEPDDEHREAVIKMGDDFASKGLTYIAHICYVVAKVELGSREQFRLIGCNRFPFGIKVLKEAIMRTETYEYVLSLTSGVAQPDFQIFKLCNTNRLHMITLYDITLEYCEAIARAVLSFPDSFKRTFLQRVIKLSCNLQNDLKQGSEPKWLLELRHLYRNKLADAKANANEEAEQNLPSTSRDVASEIQEKEFDLVNSLEFHANWIPGLHLHNDPKKLFTSKYRTGQMLGQGSFGAVFAGLCNEDGKQVAIKCVNKKRLDMLLHATEDTGMLPLEVSLLKKVSQPPCCSNIVNLLEWFDLPNEFIMVLEWPRPCMDLKHFIELQNGCLTESQARDVMLQVIRAVRYCCERGVLHRDIKSTNLLINTETLQVKLIDFGCGDLLKDTPYTNYSGTPTLRPPEWILLKEYNGIPATMWALGILLYNLLTGEFPFISDQDIESGYLKLIPGVSQDCFELMLWCLDLNPNLRPTFEDLLGHEWFTQAV
;
A
#
# COMPACT_ATOMS: atom_id res chain seq x y z
N MET A 1 26.76 -51.59 19.06
CA MET A 1 27.98 -52.24 18.51
C MET A 1 28.00 -51.97 17.00
N CYS A 2 29.12 -51.43 16.54
CA CYS A 2 29.38 -50.87 15.22
C CYS A 2 29.16 -51.83 14.05
N SER A 3 28.75 -51.30 12.89
CA SER A 3 29.51 -51.47 11.64
C SER A 3 29.17 -50.32 10.68
N ALA A 4 30.21 -49.68 10.17
CA ALA A 4 30.19 -48.61 9.19
C ALA A 4 30.83 -49.10 7.88
N GLU A 5 30.46 -48.53 6.74
CA GLU A 5 31.28 -48.26 5.52
C GLU A 5 30.34 -47.70 4.43
N ARG A 6 30.29 -46.39 4.16
CA ARG A 6 31.14 -45.55 3.27
C ARG A 6 31.23 -46.01 1.80
N ALA A 7 30.66 -45.20 0.91
CA ALA A 7 31.31 -44.74 -0.31
C ALA A 7 30.87 -43.30 -0.63
N LEU A 8 31.84 -42.47 -1.01
CA LEU A 8 31.82 -41.01 -1.14
C LEU A 8 31.81 -40.58 -2.61
N SER A 9 31.47 -39.30 -2.83
CA SER A 9 31.77 -38.41 -3.97
C SER A 9 31.00 -38.65 -5.28
N SER A 10 30.54 -37.66 -6.04
CA SER A 10 30.59 -36.19 -5.98
C SER A 10 29.72 -35.67 -7.13
N GLY A 11 28.94 -34.62 -6.92
CA GLY A 11 28.13 -33.98 -7.96
C GLY A 11 27.49 -32.72 -7.41
N SER A 12 28.16 -31.60 -7.63
CA SER A 12 27.78 -30.24 -7.27
C SER A 12 26.37 -29.86 -7.78
N GLY A 13 25.51 -29.43 -6.85
CA GLY A 13 24.20 -28.84 -7.14
C GLY A 13 23.69 -28.11 -5.90
N SER A 14 24.35 -27.02 -5.53
CA SER A 14 23.97 -26.20 -4.38
C SER A 14 22.97 -25.12 -4.78
N GLY A 15 21.80 -25.14 -4.14
CA GLY A 15 21.03 -23.94 -3.81
C GLY A 15 19.77 -23.69 -4.65
N SER A 16 18.63 -24.25 -4.22
CA SER A 16 17.30 -23.59 -4.23
C SER A 16 16.20 -24.61 -3.96
N SER A 17 15.83 -24.82 -2.69
CA SER A 17 14.53 -25.44 -2.37
C SER A 17 14.03 -25.23 -0.93
N THR A 18 14.76 -24.54 -0.05
CA THR A 18 14.45 -24.56 1.39
C THR A 18 13.54 -23.44 1.89
N ASP A 19 13.32 -22.35 1.16
CA ASP A 19 12.55 -21.21 1.70
C ASP A 19 11.09 -21.12 1.24
N TYR A 20 10.73 -21.73 0.10
CA TYR A 20 9.32 -21.84 -0.33
C TYR A 20 8.51 -22.83 0.52
N GLN A 21 9.16 -23.76 1.23
CA GLN A 21 8.45 -24.71 2.10
C GLN A 21 7.99 -24.08 3.43
N SER A 22 8.56 -22.96 3.87
CA SER A 22 8.05 -22.25 5.06
C SER A 22 6.69 -21.58 4.79
N TYR A 23 6.48 -21.14 3.54
CA TYR A 23 5.20 -20.66 2.99
C TYR A 23 4.14 -21.76 2.84
N ASN A 24 4.49 -23.04 2.93
CA ASN A 24 3.53 -24.16 2.84
C ASN A 24 2.86 -24.53 4.18
N SER A 25 3.20 -23.87 5.29
CA SER A 25 2.57 -24.12 6.61
C SER A 25 1.36 -23.22 6.93
N VAL A 26 0.83 -22.54 5.90
CA VAL A 26 0.00 -21.33 6.08
C VAL A 26 -1.45 -21.64 6.49
N ILE A 27 -1.97 -22.82 6.18
CA ILE A 27 -3.22 -23.27 6.78
C ILE A 27 -2.89 -23.93 8.12
N ASP A 28 -3.41 -23.38 9.22
CA ASP A 28 -3.74 -24.25 10.34
C ASP A 28 -4.76 -25.23 9.76
N GLN A 29 -4.40 -26.51 9.54
CA GLN A 29 -5.32 -27.53 9.01
C GLN A 29 -6.65 -27.61 9.81
N ASN A 30 -6.74 -26.90 10.94
CA ASN A 30 -7.88 -26.79 11.81
C ASN A 30 -8.74 -25.51 11.66
N PHE A 31 -8.35 -24.47 10.89
CA PHE A 31 -9.24 -23.32 10.68
C PHE A 31 -10.29 -23.67 9.62
N PRO A 32 -11.60 -23.60 9.92
CA PRO A 32 -12.64 -24.19 9.07
C PRO A 32 -12.99 -23.40 7.80
N CYS A 33 -12.05 -22.56 7.32
CA CYS A 33 -12.13 -21.68 6.13
C CYS A 33 -13.42 -20.82 6.07
N PRO A 34 -13.66 -19.93 5.07
CA PRO A 34 -14.40 -18.68 5.29
C PRO A 34 -15.74 -18.92 5.99
N LEU A 35 -15.95 -18.28 7.15
CA LEU A 35 -16.96 -18.77 8.10
C LEU A 35 -18.41 -18.53 7.65
N LEU A 36 -18.61 -17.64 6.70
CA LEU A 36 -19.91 -17.36 6.08
C LEU A 36 -20.12 -18.13 4.76
N SER A 37 -19.26 -19.11 4.46
CA SER A 37 -19.46 -20.00 3.33
C SER A 37 -20.62 -20.98 3.57
N LYS A 38 -21.11 -21.60 2.50
CA LYS A 38 -22.12 -22.68 2.61
C LYS A 38 -21.52 -23.99 3.14
N SER A 39 -20.19 -24.15 3.06
CA SER A 39 -19.47 -25.36 3.45
C SER A 39 -19.14 -25.39 4.96
N MET A 40 -19.14 -24.24 5.64
CA MET A 40 -18.75 -24.16 7.06
C MET A 40 -19.83 -24.73 8.00
N LYS A 41 -19.43 -25.70 8.84
CA LYS A 41 -20.28 -26.21 9.93
C LYS A 41 -19.94 -25.50 11.24
N LYS A 42 -20.97 -24.95 11.88
CA LYS A 42 -20.86 -24.28 13.18
C LYS A 42 -20.14 -25.10 14.26
N THR A 43 -20.28 -26.43 14.25
CA THR A 43 -19.57 -27.34 15.15
C THR A 43 -18.05 -27.25 15.00
N ASP A 44 -17.58 -27.10 13.77
CA ASP A 44 -16.15 -27.07 13.45
C ASP A 44 -15.54 -25.76 13.94
N LEU A 45 -16.27 -24.64 13.79
CA LEU A 45 -15.91 -23.36 14.40
C LEU A 45 -15.86 -23.44 15.93
N ILE A 46 -16.84 -24.05 16.59
CA ILE A 46 -16.84 -24.19 18.06
C ILE A 46 -15.62 -25.00 18.52
N LEU A 47 -15.29 -26.11 17.84
CA LEU A 47 -14.11 -26.92 18.14
C LEU A 47 -12.82 -26.12 17.96
N PHE A 48 -12.71 -25.37 16.86
CA PHE A 48 -11.60 -24.47 16.61
C PHE A 48 -11.43 -23.43 17.73
N ILE A 49 -12.52 -22.76 18.14
CA ILE A 49 -12.49 -21.76 19.22
C ILE A 49 -12.04 -22.39 20.54
N ILE A 50 -12.52 -23.60 20.88
CA ILE A 50 -12.11 -24.31 22.10
C ILE A 50 -10.60 -24.57 22.07
N LYS A 51 -10.07 -25.08 20.95
CA LYS A 51 -8.65 -25.35 20.77
C LYS A 51 -7.82 -24.06 20.89
N LYS A 52 -8.21 -22.99 20.19
CA LYS A 52 -7.52 -21.69 20.26
C LYS A 52 -7.51 -21.11 21.67
N SER A 53 -8.63 -21.22 22.37
CA SER A 53 -8.70 -20.79 23.77
C SER A 53 -7.70 -21.56 24.64
N GLN A 54 -7.54 -22.87 24.46
CA GLN A 54 -6.53 -23.65 25.19
C GLN A 54 -5.10 -23.24 24.83
N GLU A 55 -4.81 -23.02 23.54
CA GLU A 55 -3.50 -22.54 23.06
C GLU A 55 -3.09 -21.23 23.75
N CYS A 56 -4.02 -20.28 23.90
CA CYS A 56 -3.76 -19.02 24.62
C CYS A 56 -3.30 -19.21 26.08
N LEU A 57 -3.70 -20.29 26.76
CA LEU A 57 -3.21 -20.53 28.14
C LEU A 57 -1.78 -21.06 28.18
N HIS A 58 -1.32 -21.66 27.09
CA HIS A 58 0.01 -22.28 26.99
C HIS A 58 1.05 -21.36 26.32
N ASP A 59 0.62 -20.30 25.62
CA ASP A 59 1.52 -19.31 25.03
C ASP A 59 2.13 -18.42 26.10
N THR A 60 3.37 -18.71 26.48
CA THR A 60 4.09 -17.96 27.51
C THR A 60 4.68 -16.65 27.00
N MET A 61 4.74 -16.44 25.69
CA MET A 61 5.36 -15.27 25.05
C MET A 61 4.35 -14.15 24.74
N ASP A 62 3.06 -14.45 24.65
CA ASP A 62 2.02 -13.44 24.44
C ASP A 62 1.64 -12.72 25.74
N LEU A 63 1.83 -11.39 25.76
CA LEU A 63 1.47 -10.51 26.87
C LEU A 63 -0.06 -10.42 27.07
N PHE A 64 -0.84 -10.62 26.01
CA PHE A 64 -2.31 -10.52 25.99
C PHE A 64 -3.01 -11.88 26.01
N ARG A 65 -2.29 -12.95 26.36
CA ARG A 65 -2.79 -14.33 26.29
C ARG A 65 -4.07 -14.55 27.11
N VAL A 66 -4.23 -13.81 28.20
CA VAL A 66 -5.37 -13.96 29.10
C VAL A 66 -6.60 -13.24 28.52
N GLU A 67 -6.42 -12.06 27.96
CA GLU A 67 -7.44 -11.31 27.21
C GLU A 67 -7.88 -12.10 25.97
N ALA A 68 -6.93 -12.66 25.23
CA ALA A 68 -7.18 -13.54 24.09
C ALA A 68 -8.00 -14.78 24.50
N TYR A 69 -7.64 -15.42 25.62
CA TYR A 69 -8.40 -16.53 26.19
C TYR A 69 -9.88 -16.16 26.41
N PHE A 70 -10.15 -15.00 27.02
CA PHE A 70 -11.53 -14.55 27.27
C PHE A 70 -12.28 -14.22 26.00
N PHE A 71 -11.62 -13.57 25.03
CA PHE A 71 -12.21 -13.32 23.73
C PHE A 71 -12.73 -14.64 23.12
N TRP A 72 -11.90 -15.68 23.06
CA TRP A 72 -12.31 -16.98 22.54
C TRP A 72 -13.42 -17.65 23.37
N GLN A 73 -13.37 -17.57 24.71
CA GLN A 73 -14.45 -18.11 25.57
C GLN A 73 -15.79 -17.41 25.33
N ILE A 74 -15.78 -16.09 25.17
CA ILE A 74 -16.98 -15.29 24.90
C ILE A 74 -17.50 -15.60 23.50
N MET A 75 -16.63 -15.65 22.47
CA MET A 75 -17.02 -16.03 21.10
C MET A 75 -17.66 -17.43 21.07
N LYS A 76 -17.11 -18.39 21.82
CA LYS A 76 -17.72 -19.73 21.97
C LYS A 76 -19.14 -19.62 22.51
N LEU A 77 -19.37 -18.83 23.56
CA LEU A 77 -20.67 -18.70 24.19
C LEU A 77 -21.70 -18.10 23.21
N PHE A 78 -21.31 -17.04 22.49
CA PHE A 78 -22.12 -16.46 21.41
C PHE A 78 -22.48 -17.47 20.33
N CYS A 79 -21.49 -18.25 19.86
CA CYS A 79 -21.70 -19.33 18.92
C CYS A 79 -22.70 -20.34 19.50
N CYS A 80 -22.45 -20.93 20.66
CA CYS A 80 -23.34 -21.93 21.27
C CYS A 80 -24.79 -21.46 21.40
N GLN A 81 -25.01 -20.17 21.72
CA GLN A 81 -26.34 -19.62 21.96
C GLN A 81 -26.98 -18.93 20.74
N ASN A 82 -26.38 -19.04 19.54
CA ASN A 82 -26.91 -18.40 18.32
C ASN A 82 -27.14 -16.88 18.49
N GLY A 83 -26.22 -16.18 19.17
CA GLY A 83 -26.36 -14.74 19.41
C GLY A 83 -27.43 -14.32 20.44
N LYS A 84 -28.25 -15.25 20.95
CA LYS A 84 -29.27 -15.01 21.99
C LYS A 84 -28.68 -15.08 23.40
N LEU A 85 -27.66 -14.26 23.63
CA LEU A 85 -26.86 -14.28 24.84
C LEU A 85 -27.47 -13.49 26.00
N LEU A 86 -27.47 -14.08 27.20
CA LEU A 86 -27.75 -13.34 28.44
C LEU A 86 -26.47 -12.65 28.92
N MET A 87 -26.51 -11.33 29.09
CA MET A 87 -25.34 -10.53 29.46
C MET A 87 -24.70 -10.95 30.80
N CYS A 88 -25.52 -11.44 31.73
CA CYS A 88 -25.05 -11.97 33.01
C CYS A 88 -24.11 -13.18 32.86
N GLU A 89 -24.26 -14.00 31.81
CA GLU A 89 -23.37 -15.15 31.58
C GLU A 89 -21.98 -14.69 31.12
N VAL A 90 -21.91 -13.65 30.29
CA VAL A 90 -20.64 -12.99 29.94
C VAL A 90 -20.01 -12.38 31.18
N ALA A 91 -20.80 -11.71 32.00
CA ALA A 91 -20.33 -11.09 33.22
C ALA A 91 -19.69 -12.11 34.18
N LEU A 92 -20.26 -13.32 34.30
CA LEU A 92 -19.66 -14.41 35.07
C LEU A 92 -18.31 -14.88 34.50
N ILE A 93 -18.16 -14.96 33.19
CA ILE A 93 -16.88 -15.29 32.53
C ILE A 93 -15.84 -14.22 32.86
N LEU A 94 -16.20 -12.94 32.76
CA LEU A 94 -15.31 -11.81 33.06
C LEU A 94 -14.88 -11.79 34.52
N LEU A 95 -15.80 -12.04 35.48
CA LEU A 95 -15.48 -12.12 36.91
C LEU A 95 -14.55 -13.29 37.23
N LYS A 96 -14.81 -14.47 36.65
CA LYS A 96 -13.91 -15.63 36.77
C LYS A 96 -12.53 -15.28 36.21
N GLY A 97 -12.51 -14.55 35.10
CA GLY A 97 -11.30 -14.16 34.42
C GLY A 97 -10.43 -13.15 35.16
N TYR A 98 -11.05 -12.19 35.83
CA TYR A 98 -10.37 -11.26 36.72
C TYR A 98 -9.52 -11.99 37.78
N GLY A 99 -10.02 -13.10 38.33
CA GLY A 99 -9.27 -13.93 39.28
C GLY A 99 -7.98 -14.53 38.69
N MET A 100 -7.97 -14.86 37.40
CA MET A 100 -6.79 -15.37 36.68
C MET A 100 -5.79 -14.25 36.37
N ILE A 101 -6.29 -13.09 35.94
CA ILE A 101 -5.48 -11.90 35.65
C ILE A 101 -4.75 -11.44 36.92
N ARG A 102 -5.45 -11.39 38.06
CA ARG A 102 -4.90 -11.02 39.37
C ARG A 102 -3.77 -11.94 39.83
N LYS A 103 -3.89 -13.25 39.60
CA LYS A 103 -2.86 -14.24 39.99
C LYS A 103 -1.59 -14.19 39.13
N ASN A 104 -1.68 -13.69 37.89
CA ASN A 104 -0.56 -13.54 36.95
C ASN A 104 0.18 -12.19 37.06
N ALA A 105 -0.22 -11.28 37.97
CA ALA A 105 0.38 -9.96 38.10
C ALA A 105 1.70 -10.01 38.88
N ILE A 106 2.83 -10.13 38.17
CA ILE A 106 4.20 -10.12 38.74
C ILE A 106 4.87 -8.73 38.65
N PHE A 107 4.28 -7.72 37.98
CA PHE A 107 4.89 -6.38 37.82
C PHE A 107 3.90 -5.22 38.06
N SER A 108 4.37 -4.17 38.72
CA SER A 108 3.61 -3.07 39.34
C SER A 108 3.00 -2.04 38.38
N ASP A 109 3.44 -1.96 37.13
CA ASP A 109 3.07 -0.83 36.26
C ASP A 109 1.97 -1.19 35.23
N ALA A 110 1.62 -2.48 35.10
CA ALA A 110 0.57 -2.98 34.20
C ALA A 110 -0.83 -3.07 34.86
N VAL A 111 -1.00 -2.50 36.06
CA VAL A 111 -2.23 -2.66 36.86
C VAL A 111 -3.43 -1.98 36.21
N PHE A 112 -3.24 -0.85 35.51
CA PHE A 112 -4.35 -0.07 34.91
C PHE A 112 -5.10 -0.84 33.81
N TYR A 113 -4.39 -1.58 32.95
CA TYR A 113 -5.00 -2.28 31.81
C TYR A 113 -5.70 -3.58 32.18
N LYS A 114 -5.59 -4.03 33.44
CA LYS A 114 -6.11 -5.32 33.91
C LYS A 114 -7.39 -5.20 34.74
N LEU A 115 -7.85 -3.98 34.99
CA LEU A 115 -9.03 -3.69 35.81
C LEU A 115 -10.34 -3.64 35.02
N TRP A 116 -10.31 -3.79 33.69
CA TRP A 116 -11.47 -3.65 32.80
C TRP A 116 -12.58 -4.69 33.03
N CYS A 117 -12.24 -5.90 33.50
CA CYS A 117 -13.21 -6.98 33.66
C CYS A 117 -14.31 -6.66 34.67
N ILE A 118 -13.97 -5.96 35.77
CA ILE A 118 -14.96 -5.65 36.82
C ILE A 118 -15.96 -4.58 36.35
N PRO A 119 -15.54 -3.41 35.84
CA PRO A 119 -16.47 -2.41 35.31
C PRO A 119 -17.35 -2.98 34.19
N LEU A 120 -16.77 -3.73 33.24
CA LEU A 120 -17.56 -4.35 32.18
C LEU A 120 -18.55 -5.37 32.76
N ALA A 121 -18.12 -6.28 33.64
CA ALA A 121 -19.05 -7.24 34.26
C ALA A 121 -20.19 -6.55 35.02
N LYS A 122 -19.93 -5.44 35.72
CA LYS A 122 -20.96 -4.66 36.42
C LYS A 122 -22.01 -4.11 35.44
N LEU A 123 -21.58 -3.52 34.33
CA LEU A 123 -22.48 -3.04 33.26
C LEU A 123 -23.34 -4.16 32.67
N LEU A 124 -22.85 -5.40 32.68
CA LEU A 124 -23.56 -6.56 32.14
C LEU A 124 -24.48 -7.26 33.15
N PHE A 125 -24.33 -7.01 34.45
CA PHE A 125 -25.20 -7.55 35.50
C PHE A 125 -26.44 -6.69 35.77
N SER A 126 -26.41 -5.40 35.44
CA SER A 126 -27.59 -4.53 35.48
C SER A 126 -28.54 -4.91 34.34
N SER A 127 -29.30 -5.98 34.54
CA SER A 127 -30.18 -6.57 33.54
C SER A 127 -31.47 -5.75 33.38
N GLU A 128 -31.40 -4.67 32.60
CA GLU A 128 -32.17 -4.39 31.37
C GLU A 128 -31.27 -3.48 30.50
N PRO A 129 -31.02 -3.80 29.21
CA PRO A 129 -30.17 -2.97 28.37
C PRO A 129 -30.95 -1.71 27.97
N ASP A 130 -30.86 -0.66 28.79
CA ASP A 130 -31.17 0.68 28.30
C ASP A 130 -30.04 1.17 27.38
N ASP A 131 -30.34 2.17 26.55
CA ASP A 131 -29.39 2.71 25.58
C ASP A 131 -28.14 3.31 26.25
N GLU A 132 -28.25 3.75 27.50
CA GLU A 132 -27.17 4.36 28.27
C GLU A 132 -26.08 3.33 28.65
N HIS A 133 -26.48 2.16 29.15
CA HIS A 133 -25.53 1.08 29.45
C HIS A 133 -24.87 0.56 28.18
N ARG A 134 -25.62 0.43 27.09
CA ARG A 134 -25.06 0.06 25.79
C ARG A 134 -24.01 1.07 25.35
N GLU A 135 -24.32 2.36 25.41
CA GLU A 135 -23.39 3.42 25.04
C GLU A 135 -22.12 3.42 25.91
N ALA A 136 -22.26 3.16 27.21
CA ALA A 136 -21.13 3.05 28.13
C ALA A 136 -20.18 1.89 27.76
N VAL A 137 -20.72 0.72 27.39
CA VAL A 137 -19.91 -0.42 26.91
C VAL A 137 -19.19 -0.07 25.60
N ILE A 138 -19.86 0.65 24.71
CA ILE A 138 -19.29 1.07 23.43
C ILE A 138 -18.12 2.04 23.64
N LYS A 139 -18.32 3.09 24.45
CA LYS A 139 -17.28 4.05 24.81
C LYS A 139 -16.09 3.39 25.51
N MET A 140 -16.35 2.37 26.33
CA MET A 140 -15.28 1.58 26.94
C MET A 140 -14.48 0.83 25.87
N GLY A 141 -15.15 0.27 24.86
CA GLY A 141 -14.51 -0.31 23.68
C GLY A 141 -13.63 0.68 22.94
N ASP A 142 -14.14 1.88 22.65
CA ASP A 142 -13.41 2.97 21.95
C ASP A 142 -12.08 3.27 22.65
N ASP A 143 -12.13 3.46 23.97
CA ASP A 143 -10.96 3.75 24.78
C ASP A 143 -9.92 2.63 24.70
N PHE A 144 -10.33 1.36 24.74
CA PHE A 144 -9.42 0.22 24.58
C PHE A 144 -8.85 0.10 23.17
N ALA A 145 -9.66 0.34 22.14
CA ALA A 145 -9.20 0.32 20.75
C ALA A 145 -8.12 1.37 20.52
N SER A 146 -8.34 2.60 21.02
CA SER A 146 -7.36 3.70 20.92
C SER A 146 -6.01 3.36 21.56
N LYS A 147 -6.01 2.50 22.58
CA LYS A 147 -4.82 2.01 23.30
C LYS A 147 -4.21 0.74 22.71
N GLY A 148 -4.80 0.17 21.66
CA GLY A 148 -4.33 -1.06 21.01
C GLY A 148 -4.68 -2.34 21.76
N LEU A 149 -5.68 -2.31 22.65
CA LEU A 149 -6.16 -3.45 23.41
C LEU A 149 -7.31 -4.17 22.67
N THR A 150 -6.92 -4.81 21.58
CA THR A 150 -7.79 -5.27 20.49
C THR A 150 -8.83 -6.30 20.93
N TYR A 151 -8.41 -7.33 21.68
CA TYR A 151 -9.30 -8.36 22.22
C TYR A 151 -10.38 -7.79 23.15
N ILE A 152 -10.00 -6.87 24.02
CA ILE A 152 -10.92 -6.26 24.99
C ILE A 152 -11.95 -5.42 24.25
N ALA A 153 -11.49 -4.61 23.29
CA ALA A 153 -12.37 -3.79 22.47
C ALA A 153 -13.39 -4.68 21.73
N HIS A 154 -12.94 -5.75 21.06
CA HIS A 154 -13.85 -6.70 20.40
C HIS A 154 -14.90 -7.28 21.35
N ILE A 155 -14.51 -7.68 22.57
CA ILE A 155 -15.46 -8.17 23.58
C ILE A 155 -16.55 -7.12 23.85
N CYS A 156 -16.18 -5.86 24.09
CA CYS A 156 -17.13 -4.77 24.34
C CYS A 156 -18.17 -4.67 23.22
N TYR A 157 -17.76 -4.66 21.96
CA TYR A 157 -18.69 -4.49 20.83
C TYR A 157 -19.59 -5.69 20.57
N VAL A 158 -19.08 -6.93 20.72
CA VAL A 158 -19.96 -8.10 20.55
C VAL A 158 -21.03 -8.11 21.62
N VAL A 159 -20.63 -7.80 22.85
CA VAL A 159 -21.53 -7.76 23.99
C VAL A 159 -22.56 -6.63 23.86
N ALA A 160 -22.15 -5.47 23.33
CA ALA A 160 -23.05 -4.38 22.98
C ALA A 160 -23.86 -4.61 21.68
N LYS A 161 -23.56 -5.68 20.91
CA LYS A 161 -24.16 -6.03 19.62
C LYS A 161 -24.18 -4.82 18.65
N VAL A 162 -23.00 -4.34 18.29
CA VAL A 162 -22.85 -3.14 17.46
C VAL A 162 -22.44 -3.52 16.03
N GLU A 163 -23.12 -2.93 15.05
CA GLU A 163 -22.63 -2.87 13.67
C GLU A 163 -21.47 -1.88 13.59
N LEU A 164 -20.37 -2.31 12.99
CA LEU A 164 -19.18 -1.50 12.85
C LEU A 164 -19.25 -0.73 11.52
N GLY A 165 -18.85 0.55 11.55
CA GLY A 165 -18.75 1.38 10.34
C GLY A 165 -19.49 2.73 10.34
N SER A 166 -20.30 3.03 11.36
CA SER A 166 -21.07 4.29 11.41
C SER A 166 -20.57 5.35 12.40
N ARG A 167 -19.61 5.02 13.27
CA ARG A 167 -19.11 5.94 14.31
C ARG A 167 -17.70 6.40 14.00
N GLU A 168 -17.47 7.71 14.10
CA GLU A 168 -16.22 8.38 13.75
C GLU A 168 -14.98 7.84 14.49
N GLN A 169 -15.15 7.31 15.71
CA GLN A 169 -14.06 6.76 16.53
C GLN A 169 -13.75 5.28 16.24
N PHE A 170 -14.64 4.55 15.56
CA PHE A 170 -14.46 3.12 15.24
C PHE A 170 -13.78 2.89 13.90
N ARG A 171 -12.71 3.64 13.62
CA ARG A 171 -11.85 3.31 12.49
C ARG A 171 -10.99 2.11 12.87
N LEU A 172 -11.59 0.94 12.65
CA LEU A 172 -10.92 -0.34 12.43
C LEU A 172 -10.43 -1.04 13.71
N ILE A 173 -11.37 -1.27 14.64
CA ILE A 173 -11.11 -1.88 15.94
C ILE A 173 -10.21 -3.11 15.82
N GLY A 174 -9.11 -3.00 16.55
CA GLY A 174 -8.32 -4.15 16.95
C GLY A 174 -7.14 -4.49 16.03
N CYS A 175 -6.81 -3.59 15.11
CA CYS A 175 -5.68 -3.79 14.20
C CYS A 175 -4.78 -2.57 14.12
N ASN A 176 -4.41 -1.89 15.23
CA ASN A 176 -3.40 -0.80 15.22
C ASN A 176 -2.09 -1.21 14.50
N ARG A 177 -1.91 -2.50 14.25
CA ARG A 177 -1.04 -3.07 13.23
C ARG A 177 -1.89 -3.86 12.24
N PHE A 178 -1.92 -3.42 10.99
CA PHE A 178 -2.47 -4.19 9.89
C PHE A 178 -1.56 -5.40 9.63
N PRO A 179 -2.12 -6.61 9.55
CA PRO A 179 -1.39 -7.80 9.18
C PRO A 179 -1.04 -7.74 7.68
N PHE A 180 0.13 -7.22 7.37
CA PHE A 180 0.70 -7.21 6.03
C PHE A 180 1.43 -8.54 5.68
N GLY A 181 1.90 -9.32 6.66
CA GLY A 181 2.62 -10.58 6.43
C GLY A 181 1.80 -11.81 6.80
N ILE A 182 2.22 -12.96 6.27
CA ILE A 182 1.44 -14.21 6.29
C ILE A 182 1.13 -14.69 7.71
N LYS A 183 2.13 -14.67 8.61
CA LYS A 183 1.97 -15.18 9.97
C LYS A 183 0.95 -14.36 10.76
N VAL A 184 1.09 -13.04 10.72
CA VAL A 184 0.23 -12.08 11.43
C VAL A 184 -1.19 -12.09 10.90
N LEU A 185 -1.30 -12.19 9.58
CA LEU A 185 -2.59 -12.24 8.92
C LEU A 185 -3.39 -13.44 9.35
N LYS A 186 -2.74 -14.58 9.54
CA LYS A 186 -3.41 -15.77 10.05
C LYS A 186 -4.13 -15.48 11.37
N GLU A 187 -3.45 -14.90 12.37
CA GLU A 187 -4.10 -14.57 13.65
C GLU A 187 -5.18 -13.50 13.49
N ALA A 188 -4.92 -12.47 12.70
CA ALA A 188 -5.87 -11.39 12.47
C ALA A 188 -7.12 -11.84 11.70
N ILE A 189 -6.98 -12.67 10.66
CA ILE A 189 -8.09 -13.18 9.86
C ILE A 189 -8.92 -14.17 10.68
N MET A 190 -8.29 -15.07 11.46
CA MET A 190 -9.03 -15.99 12.34
C MET A 190 -9.91 -15.24 13.33
N ARG A 191 -9.40 -14.16 13.92
CA ARG A 191 -10.17 -13.28 14.82
C ARG A 191 -11.27 -12.56 14.07
N THR A 192 -10.94 -11.89 12.96
CA THR A 192 -11.88 -11.08 12.17
C THR A 192 -13.03 -11.93 11.62
N GLU A 193 -12.74 -13.10 11.07
CA GLU A 193 -13.74 -14.06 10.59
C GLU A 193 -14.64 -14.54 11.73
N THR A 194 -14.06 -14.99 12.85
CA THR A 194 -14.86 -15.48 13.99
C THR A 194 -15.78 -14.39 14.53
N TYR A 195 -15.24 -13.19 14.59
CA TYR A 195 -15.93 -12.01 15.06
C TYR A 195 -17.10 -11.62 14.15
N GLU A 196 -16.87 -11.55 12.84
CA GLU A 196 -17.93 -11.30 11.87
C GLU A 196 -18.99 -12.39 11.89
N TYR A 197 -18.60 -13.67 11.98
CA TYR A 197 -19.55 -14.77 12.10
C TYR A 197 -20.44 -14.61 13.33
N VAL A 198 -19.87 -14.23 14.47
CA VAL A 198 -20.63 -13.99 15.69
C VAL A 198 -21.61 -12.81 15.52
N LEU A 199 -21.19 -11.71 14.89
CA LEU A 199 -22.08 -10.59 14.59
C LEU A 199 -23.21 -11.00 13.64
N SER A 200 -22.92 -11.79 12.61
CA SER A 200 -23.92 -12.27 11.66
C SER A 200 -24.96 -13.19 12.31
N LEU A 201 -24.65 -13.87 13.43
CA LEU A 201 -25.66 -14.62 14.20
C LEU A 201 -26.73 -13.69 14.79
N THR A 202 -26.39 -12.42 15.03
CA THR A 202 -27.32 -11.42 15.57
C THR A 202 -27.99 -10.57 14.50
N SER A 203 -27.24 -10.12 13.49
CA SER A 203 -27.74 -9.25 12.41
C SER A 203 -28.31 -10.02 11.22
N GLY A 204 -27.90 -11.29 11.03
CA GLY A 204 -28.23 -12.10 9.85
C GLY A 204 -27.39 -11.79 8.61
N VAL A 205 -26.43 -10.86 8.69
CA VAL A 205 -25.73 -10.30 7.54
C VAL A 205 -24.22 -10.15 7.77
N ALA A 206 -23.44 -10.32 6.70
CA ALA A 206 -22.00 -10.03 6.68
C ALA A 206 -21.77 -8.53 6.91
N GLN A 207 -20.61 -8.15 7.44
CA GLN A 207 -20.33 -6.74 7.71
C GLN A 207 -19.42 -6.16 6.61
N PRO A 208 -19.78 -5.04 5.97
CA PRO A 208 -19.00 -4.49 4.86
C PRO A 208 -17.54 -4.22 5.18
N ASP A 209 -17.27 -3.65 6.37
CA ASP A 209 -15.95 -3.21 6.80
C ASP A 209 -14.89 -4.32 6.89
N PHE A 210 -15.31 -5.58 7.00
CA PHE A 210 -14.37 -6.69 7.08
C PHE A 210 -13.94 -7.25 5.73
N GLN A 211 -14.66 -6.93 4.65
CA GLN A 211 -14.42 -7.58 3.37
C GLN A 211 -13.07 -7.19 2.75
N ILE A 212 -12.53 -6.01 3.07
CA ILE A 212 -11.17 -5.64 2.65
C ILE A 212 -10.09 -6.53 3.27
N PHE A 213 -10.25 -6.93 4.54
CA PHE A 213 -9.34 -7.87 5.20
C PHE A 213 -9.43 -9.25 4.58
N LYS A 214 -10.65 -9.69 4.25
CA LYS A 214 -10.86 -10.94 3.52
C LYS A 214 -10.22 -10.89 2.16
N LEU A 215 -10.37 -9.81 1.41
CA LEU A 215 -9.74 -9.65 0.10
C LEU A 215 -8.21 -9.74 0.20
N CYS A 216 -7.60 -9.03 1.14
CA CYS A 216 -6.15 -9.12 1.39
C CYS A 216 -5.70 -10.52 1.82
N ASN A 217 -6.53 -11.29 2.53
CA ASN A 217 -6.26 -12.68 2.83
C ASN A 217 -6.41 -13.60 1.61
N THR A 218 -7.44 -13.37 0.81
CA THR A 218 -7.72 -14.11 -0.41
C THR A 218 -6.56 -13.99 -1.41
N ASN A 219 -6.02 -12.78 -1.58
CA ASN A 219 -4.84 -12.53 -2.43
C ASN A 219 -3.63 -13.37 -2.01
N ARG A 220 -3.43 -13.56 -0.71
CA ARG A 220 -2.31 -14.35 -0.19
C ARG A 220 -2.54 -15.85 -0.30
N LEU A 221 -3.76 -16.31 -0.07
CA LEU A 221 -4.14 -17.70 -0.30
C LEU A 221 -3.92 -18.08 -1.78
N HIS A 222 -4.21 -17.16 -2.70
CA HIS A 222 -3.92 -17.32 -4.13
C HIS A 222 -2.41 -17.47 -4.38
N MET A 223 -1.56 -16.62 -3.78
CA MET A 223 -0.10 -16.70 -3.95
C MET A 223 0.51 -18.05 -3.52
N ILE A 224 -0.04 -18.67 -2.46
CA ILE A 224 0.40 -19.99 -1.98
C ILE A 224 -0.39 -21.14 -2.60
N THR A 225 -1.07 -20.89 -3.73
CA THR A 225 -1.76 -21.88 -4.57
C THR A 225 -2.93 -22.62 -3.88
N LEU A 226 -3.53 -22.03 -2.84
CA LEU A 226 -4.72 -22.57 -2.18
C LEU A 226 -6.00 -22.13 -2.89
N TYR A 227 -6.10 -22.51 -4.16
CA TYR A 227 -7.10 -22.00 -5.09
C TYR A 227 -8.54 -22.31 -4.68
N ASP A 228 -8.81 -23.49 -4.13
CA ASP A 228 -10.18 -23.85 -3.68
C ASP A 228 -10.66 -22.94 -2.55
N ILE A 229 -9.82 -22.74 -1.53
CA ILE A 229 -10.13 -21.85 -0.40
C ILE A 229 -10.24 -20.40 -0.89
N THR A 230 -9.34 -19.98 -1.78
CA THR A 230 -9.37 -18.65 -2.40
C THR A 230 -10.71 -18.39 -3.10
N LEU A 231 -11.24 -19.39 -3.82
CA LEU A 231 -12.52 -19.29 -4.51
C LEU A 231 -13.69 -19.16 -3.52
N GLU A 232 -13.67 -19.94 -2.42
CA GLU A 232 -14.68 -19.83 -1.37
C GLU A 232 -14.70 -18.43 -0.74
N TYR A 233 -13.54 -17.84 -0.50
CA TYR A 233 -13.45 -16.47 0.01
C TYR A 233 -13.95 -15.44 -1.01
N CYS A 234 -13.60 -15.58 -2.29
CA CYS A 234 -14.12 -14.70 -3.35
C CYS A 234 -15.66 -14.73 -3.40
N GLU A 235 -16.26 -15.92 -3.32
CA GLU A 235 -17.71 -16.07 -3.28
C GLU A 235 -18.31 -15.46 -2.01
N ALA A 236 -17.69 -15.67 -0.84
CA ALA A 236 -18.15 -15.08 0.42
C ALA A 236 -18.14 -13.55 0.37
N ILE A 237 -17.05 -12.95 -0.13
CA ILE A 237 -16.93 -11.51 -0.34
C ILE A 237 -18.00 -11.03 -1.33
N ALA A 238 -18.16 -11.71 -2.47
CA ALA A 238 -19.15 -11.34 -3.48
C ALA A 238 -20.57 -11.34 -2.92
N ARG A 239 -20.94 -12.30 -2.06
CA ARG A 239 -22.25 -12.31 -1.39
C ARG A 239 -22.44 -11.12 -0.44
N ALA A 240 -21.41 -10.76 0.32
CA ALA A 240 -21.44 -9.57 1.17
C ALA A 240 -21.63 -8.30 0.32
N VAL A 241 -20.90 -8.19 -0.79
CA VAL A 241 -21.03 -7.07 -1.74
C VAL A 241 -22.44 -6.98 -2.32
N LEU A 242 -23.00 -8.11 -2.75
CA LEU A 242 -24.36 -8.15 -3.32
C LEU A 242 -25.45 -7.90 -2.27
N SER A 243 -25.17 -8.15 -0.99
CA SER A 243 -26.07 -7.83 0.12
C SER A 243 -26.04 -6.34 0.49
N PHE A 244 -24.90 -5.67 0.28
CA PHE A 244 -24.67 -4.26 0.61
C PHE A 244 -24.07 -3.50 -0.57
N PRO A 245 -24.74 -3.43 -1.73
CA PRO A 245 -24.15 -2.90 -2.95
C PRO A 245 -23.67 -1.44 -2.80
N ASP A 246 -24.31 -0.65 -1.94
CA ASP A 246 -23.98 0.76 -1.74
C ASP A 246 -22.78 0.98 -0.82
N SER A 247 -22.46 0.01 0.04
CA SER A 247 -21.31 0.08 0.96
C SER A 247 -19.98 -0.17 0.26
N PHE A 248 -19.99 -0.67 -0.98
CA PHE A 248 -18.77 -1.00 -1.72
C PHE A 248 -18.54 -0.09 -2.92
N LYS A 249 -17.31 0.39 -3.00
CA LYS A 249 -16.81 1.23 -4.08
C LYS A 249 -16.46 0.40 -5.31
N ARG A 250 -16.37 1.08 -6.47
CA ARG A 250 -16.16 0.44 -7.77
C ARG A 250 -14.80 -0.26 -7.83
N THR A 251 -13.77 0.39 -7.31
CA THR A 251 -12.40 -0.16 -7.24
C THR A 251 -12.33 -1.44 -6.42
N PHE A 252 -13.05 -1.52 -5.31
CA PHE A 252 -13.17 -2.76 -4.51
C PHE A 252 -13.73 -3.91 -5.35
N LEU A 253 -14.85 -3.68 -6.06
CA LEU A 253 -15.46 -4.69 -6.94
C LEU A 253 -14.49 -5.14 -8.05
N GLN A 254 -13.78 -4.19 -8.67
CA GLN A 254 -12.80 -4.46 -9.71
C GLN A 254 -11.71 -5.43 -9.22
N ARG A 255 -11.22 -5.23 -7.99
CA ARG A 255 -10.19 -6.09 -7.38
C ARG A 255 -10.69 -7.51 -7.14
N VAL A 256 -11.89 -7.66 -6.58
CA VAL A 256 -12.51 -8.99 -6.37
C VAL A 256 -12.72 -9.71 -7.70
N ILE A 257 -13.20 -9.00 -8.73
CA ILE A 257 -13.39 -9.55 -10.08
C ILE A 257 -12.05 -9.98 -10.68
N LYS A 258 -11.02 -9.11 -10.65
CA LYS A 258 -9.69 -9.40 -11.21
C LYS A 258 -9.07 -10.65 -10.58
N LEU A 259 -9.10 -10.74 -9.24
CA LEU A 259 -8.61 -11.92 -8.53
C LEU A 259 -9.38 -13.18 -8.92
N SER A 260 -10.72 -13.09 -8.98
CA SER A 260 -11.58 -14.21 -9.36
C SER A 260 -11.29 -14.69 -10.79
N CYS A 261 -11.03 -13.77 -11.73
CA CYS A 261 -10.67 -14.12 -13.11
C CYS A 261 -9.35 -14.88 -13.18
N ASN A 262 -8.31 -14.38 -12.48
CA ASN A 262 -7.00 -15.02 -12.44
C ASN A 262 -7.14 -16.44 -11.90
N LEU A 263 -7.90 -16.60 -10.81
CA LEU A 263 -8.15 -17.88 -10.18
C LEU A 263 -8.87 -18.88 -11.10
N GLN A 264 -9.86 -18.43 -11.87
CA GLN A 264 -10.56 -19.28 -12.83
C GLN A 264 -9.65 -19.78 -13.96
N ASN A 265 -8.75 -18.91 -14.43
CA ASN A 265 -7.74 -19.27 -15.42
C ASN A 265 -6.78 -20.34 -14.85
N ASP A 266 -6.31 -20.14 -13.61
CA ASP A 266 -5.42 -21.08 -12.92
C ASP A 266 -6.09 -22.46 -12.69
N LEU A 267 -7.38 -22.45 -12.32
CA LEU A 267 -8.19 -23.65 -12.13
C LEU A 267 -8.70 -24.29 -13.44
N LYS A 268 -8.51 -23.62 -14.59
CA LYS A 268 -9.02 -24.04 -15.92
C LYS A 268 -10.53 -24.33 -15.91
N GLN A 269 -11.31 -23.57 -15.16
CA GLN A 269 -12.77 -23.76 -15.10
C GLN A 269 -13.45 -23.24 -16.37
N GLY A 270 -14.30 -24.06 -16.99
CA GLY A 270 -14.92 -23.75 -18.28
C GLY A 270 -16.17 -22.86 -18.23
N SER A 271 -16.79 -22.66 -17.07
CA SER A 271 -18.00 -21.83 -16.92
C SER A 271 -17.88 -20.88 -15.73
N GLU A 272 -18.19 -19.61 -15.95
CA GLU A 272 -18.16 -18.58 -14.92
C GLU A 272 -19.28 -18.78 -13.88
N PRO A 273 -19.00 -18.71 -12.56
CA PRO A 273 -20.01 -18.92 -11.54
C PRO A 273 -20.99 -17.73 -11.49
N LYS A 274 -22.24 -18.04 -11.10
CA LYS A 274 -23.34 -17.06 -11.08
C LYS A 274 -23.03 -15.79 -10.27
N TRP A 275 -22.40 -15.95 -9.10
CA TRP A 275 -22.05 -14.81 -8.24
C TRP A 275 -21.06 -13.84 -8.91
N LEU A 276 -20.16 -14.34 -9.77
CA LEU A 276 -19.19 -13.50 -10.47
C LEU A 276 -19.86 -12.72 -11.61
N LEU A 277 -20.82 -13.35 -12.30
CA LEU A 277 -21.66 -12.67 -13.30
C LEU A 277 -22.48 -11.53 -12.68
N GLU A 278 -23.09 -11.77 -11.50
CA GLU A 278 -23.83 -10.77 -10.74
C GLU A 278 -22.92 -9.62 -10.29
N LEU A 279 -21.74 -9.94 -9.77
CA LEU A 279 -20.75 -8.94 -9.35
C LEU A 279 -20.28 -8.06 -10.53
N ARG A 280 -20.06 -8.65 -11.71
CA ARG A 280 -19.76 -7.90 -12.94
C ARG A 280 -20.91 -7.02 -13.40
N HIS A 281 -22.15 -7.45 -13.20
CA HIS A 281 -23.31 -6.63 -13.54
C HIS A 281 -23.38 -5.41 -12.63
N LEU A 282 -23.23 -5.61 -11.31
CA LEU A 282 -23.16 -4.51 -10.34
C LEU A 282 -22.01 -3.53 -10.65
N TYR A 283 -20.82 -4.06 -10.97
CA TYR A 283 -19.68 -3.24 -11.38
C TYR A 283 -19.98 -2.40 -12.63
N ARG A 284 -20.62 -2.99 -13.66
CA ARG A 284 -21.01 -2.28 -14.88
C ARG A 284 -22.05 -1.18 -14.61
N ASN A 285 -23.00 -1.42 -13.72
CA ASN A 285 -24.00 -0.42 -13.34
C ASN A 285 -23.32 0.77 -12.64
N LYS A 286 -22.48 0.51 -11.62
CA LYS A 286 -21.71 1.56 -10.94
C LYS A 286 -20.79 2.34 -11.89
N LEU A 287 -20.23 1.66 -12.90
CA LEU A 287 -19.42 2.31 -13.93
C LEU A 287 -20.26 3.23 -14.84
N ALA A 288 -21.47 2.82 -15.20
CA ALA A 288 -22.40 3.65 -15.97
C ALA A 288 -22.84 4.87 -15.17
N ASP A 289 -23.18 4.68 -13.89
CA ASP A 289 -23.59 5.77 -12.99
C ASP A 289 -22.47 6.80 -12.80
N ALA A 290 -21.23 6.34 -12.59
CA ALA A 290 -20.07 7.23 -12.48
C ALA A 290 -19.83 8.05 -13.77
N LYS A 291 -20.06 7.46 -14.95
CA LYS A 291 -19.95 8.17 -16.22
C LYS A 291 -21.09 9.18 -16.42
N ALA A 292 -22.31 8.83 -16.02
CA ALA A 292 -23.44 9.75 -16.07
C ALA A 292 -23.22 10.96 -15.15
N ASN A 293 -22.78 10.71 -13.91
CA ASN A 293 -22.49 11.77 -12.94
C ASN A 293 -21.32 12.67 -13.40
N ALA A 294 -20.26 12.10 -14.00
CA ALA A 294 -19.17 12.90 -14.55
C ALA A 294 -19.63 13.82 -15.70
N ASN A 295 -20.58 13.37 -16.51
CA ASN A 295 -21.19 14.20 -17.56
C ASN A 295 -22.12 15.27 -16.97
N GLU A 296 -22.92 14.95 -15.95
CA GLU A 296 -23.80 15.91 -15.27
C GLU A 296 -23.01 16.97 -14.48
N GLU A 297 -21.93 16.60 -13.78
CA GLU A 297 -21.03 17.53 -13.11
C GLU A 297 -20.29 18.43 -14.11
N ALA A 298 -19.95 17.93 -15.30
CA ALA A 298 -19.41 18.75 -16.39
C ALA A 298 -20.44 19.75 -16.94
N GLU A 299 -21.74 19.41 -16.96
CA GLU A 299 -22.82 20.30 -17.37
C GLU A 299 -23.23 21.33 -16.29
N GLN A 300 -23.15 20.96 -15.00
CA GLN A 300 -23.53 21.82 -13.87
C GLN A 300 -22.40 22.78 -13.41
N ASN A 301 -21.13 22.44 -13.64
CA ASN A 301 -19.98 23.28 -13.31
C ASN A 301 -19.59 24.27 -14.42
N LEU A 302 -20.58 24.91 -15.07
CA LEU A 302 -20.35 26.09 -15.91
C LEU A 302 -20.58 27.39 -15.11
N PRO A 303 -19.54 27.97 -14.49
CA PRO A 303 -19.56 29.36 -14.07
C PRO A 303 -18.97 30.28 -15.15
N SER A 304 -19.70 31.38 -15.38
CA SER A 304 -19.21 32.59 -16.02
C SER A 304 -17.95 33.12 -15.33
N THR A 305 -16.96 33.52 -16.15
CA THR A 305 -15.71 34.25 -15.83
C THR A 305 -14.58 33.48 -15.14
N SER A 306 -13.81 32.71 -15.91
CA SER A 306 -12.35 32.87 -16.08
C SER A 306 -11.88 31.90 -17.18
N ARG A 307 -11.42 32.44 -18.31
CA ARG A 307 -10.81 31.67 -19.40
C ARG A 307 -9.45 31.14 -18.96
N ASP A 308 -9.05 30.09 -19.68
CA ASP A 308 -7.75 29.42 -19.68
C ASP A 308 -7.59 28.35 -18.59
N VAL A 309 -7.99 27.11 -18.91
CA VAL A 309 -7.37 25.82 -18.52
C VAL A 309 -8.16 24.61 -19.07
N ALA A 310 -9.36 24.78 -19.65
CA ALA A 310 -10.18 23.66 -20.16
C ALA A 310 -10.55 23.77 -21.64
N SER A 311 -9.55 23.90 -22.52
CA SER A 311 -9.74 23.68 -23.96
C SER A 311 -8.49 23.12 -24.62
N GLU A 312 -8.14 21.87 -24.32
CA GLU A 312 -7.16 21.13 -25.16
C GLU A 312 -7.28 19.60 -25.11
N ILE A 313 -8.41 19.05 -24.66
CA ILE A 313 -8.65 17.60 -24.70
C ILE A 313 -10.09 17.32 -25.14
N GLN A 314 -10.36 17.48 -26.43
CA GLN A 314 -11.24 16.59 -27.20
C GLN A 314 -11.23 17.01 -28.68
N GLU A 315 -11.18 16.00 -29.54
CA GLU A 315 -11.12 16.04 -31.01
C GLU A 315 -9.74 16.27 -31.65
N LYS A 316 -9.00 15.17 -31.83
CA LYS A 316 -8.42 14.73 -33.14
C LYS A 316 -7.65 13.41 -32.98
N GLU A 317 -8.38 12.30 -33.00
CA GLU A 317 -7.86 11.10 -33.68
C GLU A 317 -8.08 11.28 -35.19
N PHE A 318 -7.16 10.77 -36.00
CA PHE A 318 -7.10 10.81 -37.47
C PHE A 318 -6.62 12.11 -38.13
N ASP A 319 -5.30 12.27 -38.25
CA ASP A 319 -4.60 12.40 -39.54
C ASP A 319 -3.09 12.60 -39.27
N LEU A 320 -2.32 11.51 -39.28
CA LEU A 320 -0.85 11.56 -39.19
C LEU A 320 -0.21 10.90 -40.41
N VAL A 321 -0.57 11.38 -41.59
CA VAL A 321 0.21 11.20 -42.82
C VAL A 321 0.23 12.56 -43.53
N ASN A 322 1.44 13.10 -43.73
CA ASN A 322 1.77 14.35 -44.43
C ASN A 322 1.58 15.67 -43.66
N SER A 323 2.58 15.98 -42.84
CA SER A 323 3.06 17.35 -42.63
C SER A 323 4.53 17.30 -42.19
N LEU A 324 5.35 16.70 -43.06
CA LEU A 324 6.78 17.02 -43.12
C LEU A 324 6.90 18.49 -43.54
N GLU A 325 7.90 19.16 -42.97
CA GLU A 325 8.22 20.58 -43.14
C GLU A 325 7.41 21.52 -42.25
N PHE A 326 7.92 21.81 -41.05
CA PHE A 326 8.28 23.19 -40.68
C PHE A 326 9.19 23.21 -39.43
N HIS A 327 10.40 23.76 -39.63
CA HIS A 327 11.44 24.16 -38.68
C HIS A 327 12.18 23.12 -37.82
N ALA A 328 13.03 22.38 -38.53
CA ALA A 328 14.39 22.04 -38.09
C ALA A 328 15.20 23.31 -37.69
N ASN A 329 15.05 23.77 -36.45
CA ASN A 329 15.92 24.80 -35.85
C ASN A 329 16.32 24.45 -34.40
N TRP A 330 16.51 23.15 -34.12
CA TRP A 330 17.16 22.72 -32.88
C TRP A 330 18.22 21.66 -33.18
N ILE A 331 19.31 22.12 -33.81
CA ILE A 331 20.71 21.74 -33.58
C ILE A 331 21.55 22.80 -34.34
N PRO A 332 22.12 23.81 -33.66
CA PRO A 332 23.32 24.46 -34.14
C PRO A 332 24.51 23.87 -33.41
N GLY A 333 25.27 23.05 -34.12
CA GLY A 333 26.67 22.80 -33.83
C GLY A 333 26.94 21.91 -32.62
N LEU A 334 27.34 20.67 -32.93
CA LEU A 334 28.50 20.09 -32.29
C LEU A 334 29.69 21.04 -32.51
N HIS A 335 29.73 22.18 -31.80
CA HIS A 335 30.96 22.92 -31.67
C HIS A 335 31.87 21.99 -30.90
N LEU A 336 32.77 21.36 -31.65
CA LEU A 336 34.01 20.81 -31.15
C LEU A 336 34.79 21.97 -30.50
N HIS A 337 34.30 22.48 -29.39
CA HIS A 337 35.17 23.18 -28.47
C HIS A 337 36.16 22.11 -28.04
N ASN A 338 37.41 22.28 -28.42
CA ASN A 338 38.51 21.37 -28.05
C ASN A 338 38.62 21.18 -26.52
N ASP A 339 37.91 21.98 -25.72
CA ASP A 339 37.81 21.86 -24.28
C ASP A 339 36.35 22.06 -23.78
N PRO A 340 35.62 20.98 -23.42
CA PRO A 340 34.25 21.05 -22.87
C PRO A 340 34.19 21.81 -21.54
N LYS A 341 35.29 21.85 -20.78
CA LYS A 341 35.37 22.63 -19.55
C LYS A 341 35.30 24.13 -19.83
N LYS A 342 35.99 24.60 -20.87
CA LYS A 342 35.96 26.01 -21.28
C LYS A 342 34.58 26.43 -21.78
N LEU A 343 33.87 25.54 -22.48
CA LEU A 343 32.49 25.80 -22.91
C LEU A 343 31.57 25.94 -21.69
N PHE A 344 31.61 24.97 -20.77
CA PHE A 344 30.82 25.02 -19.55
C PHE A 344 31.07 26.32 -18.76
N THR A 345 32.33 26.69 -18.51
CA THR A 345 32.64 27.92 -17.75
C THR A 345 32.30 29.21 -18.48
N SER A 346 32.22 29.17 -19.82
CA SER A 346 31.74 30.32 -20.60
C SER A 346 30.24 30.53 -20.50
N LYS A 347 29.45 29.44 -20.43
CA LYS A 347 27.99 29.48 -20.38
C LYS A 347 27.42 29.57 -18.97
N TYR A 348 28.08 28.98 -17.99
CA TYR A 348 27.55 28.85 -16.63
C TYR A 348 28.55 29.28 -15.57
N ARG A 349 28.02 29.89 -14.51
CA ARG A 349 28.77 30.19 -13.29
C ARG A 349 28.25 29.31 -12.15
N THR A 350 29.14 28.48 -11.60
CA THR A 350 28.84 27.68 -10.40
C THR A 350 28.86 28.56 -9.15
N GLY A 351 27.85 28.37 -8.30
CA GLY A 351 27.69 29.03 -7.01
C GLY A 351 27.86 28.07 -5.84
N GLN A 352 27.15 28.33 -4.74
CA GLN A 352 27.22 27.52 -3.53
C GLN A 352 26.69 26.10 -3.74
N MET A 353 27.20 25.15 -2.95
CA MET A 353 26.70 23.78 -2.95
C MET A 353 25.29 23.72 -2.36
N LEU A 354 24.39 23.00 -3.02
CA LEU A 354 23.01 22.76 -2.59
C LEU A 354 22.89 21.42 -1.85
N GLY A 355 23.67 20.42 -2.26
CA GLY A 355 23.67 19.11 -1.64
C GLY A 355 24.77 18.21 -2.18
N GLN A 356 25.10 17.15 -1.42
CA GLN A 356 26.05 16.13 -1.82
C GLN A 356 25.52 14.76 -1.39
N GLY A 357 25.57 13.77 -2.28
CA GLY A 357 25.12 12.41 -2.03
C GLY A 357 26.00 11.35 -2.71
N SER A 358 25.51 10.12 -2.75
CA SER A 358 26.15 9.00 -3.46
C SER A 358 26.32 9.28 -4.96
N PHE A 359 25.38 10.00 -5.57
CA PHE A 359 25.33 10.26 -7.01
C PHE A 359 26.10 11.51 -7.47
N GLY A 360 26.77 12.22 -6.55
CA GLY A 360 27.54 13.42 -6.89
C GLY A 360 27.27 14.61 -5.99
N ALA A 361 27.70 15.79 -6.43
CA ALA A 361 27.46 17.06 -5.76
C ALA A 361 26.62 17.97 -6.65
N VAL A 362 25.67 18.69 -6.06
CA VAL A 362 24.77 19.62 -6.75
C VAL A 362 25.07 21.03 -6.25
N PHE A 363 25.21 21.96 -7.19
CA PHE A 363 25.54 23.36 -6.93
C PHE A 363 24.47 24.27 -7.51
N ALA A 364 24.30 25.43 -6.89
CA ALA A 364 23.63 26.55 -7.50
C ALA A 364 24.39 26.94 -8.77
N GLY A 365 23.67 27.38 -9.80
CA GLY A 365 24.27 27.87 -11.03
C GLY A 365 23.52 29.08 -11.57
N LEU A 366 24.23 29.84 -12.40
CA LEU A 366 23.68 30.94 -13.17
C LEU A 366 24.07 30.76 -14.64
N CYS A 367 23.10 30.77 -15.54
CA CYS A 367 23.34 30.88 -16.96
C CYS A 367 23.80 32.31 -17.28
N ASN A 368 24.95 32.44 -17.93
CA ASN A 368 25.57 33.73 -18.22
C ASN A 368 24.85 34.48 -19.35
N GLU A 369 24.11 33.78 -20.21
CA GLU A 369 23.42 34.37 -21.37
C GLU A 369 22.13 35.11 -20.96
N ASP A 370 21.29 34.48 -20.14
CA ASP A 370 19.96 34.99 -19.77
C ASP A 370 19.82 35.31 -18.27
N GLY A 371 20.85 35.04 -17.46
CA GLY A 371 20.81 35.21 -16.01
C GLY A 371 19.89 34.21 -15.29
N LYS A 372 19.43 33.16 -15.98
CA LYS A 372 18.54 32.17 -15.38
C LYS A 372 19.28 31.33 -14.35
N GLN A 373 18.64 31.10 -13.21
CA GLN A 373 19.17 30.22 -12.17
C GLN A 373 18.95 28.76 -12.54
N VAL A 374 19.98 27.95 -12.32
CA VAL A 374 20.01 26.51 -12.67
C VAL A 374 20.63 25.70 -11.55
N ALA A 375 20.40 24.39 -11.54
CA ALA A 375 21.10 23.46 -10.67
C ALA A 375 22.17 22.71 -11.48
N ILE A 376 23.39 22.64 -10.97
CA ILE A 376 24.54 22.02 -11.65
C ILE A 376 24.93 20.77 -10.86
N LYS A 377 24.63 19.59 -11.40
CA LYS A 377 25.00 18.30 -10.80
C LYS A 377 26.31 17.80 -11.42
N CYS A 378 27.33 17.62 -10.59
CA CYS A 378 28.63 17.07 -10.97
C CYS A 378 28.76 15.62 -10.48
N VAL A 379 29.01 14.70 -11.42
CA VAL A 379 29.10 13.26 -11.17
C VAL A 379 30.49 12.75 -11.54
N ASN A 380 31.24 12.24 -10.56
CA ASN A 380 32.60 11.76 -10.79
C ASN A 380 32.60 10.40 -11.52
N LYS A 381 33.35 10.30 -12.62
CA LYS A 381 33.45 9.08 -13.45
C LYS A 381 34.04 7.87 -12.71
N LYS A 382 34.91 8.10 -11.71
CA LYS A 382 35.54 7.03 -10.93
C LYS A 382 34.63 6.46 -9.85
N ARG A 383 33.56 7.17 -9.48
CA ARG A 383 32.59 6.74 -8.46
C ARG A 383 31.44 5.93 -9.05
N LEU A 384 31.44 5.74 -10.37
CA LEU A 384 30.33 5.15 -11.10
C LEU A 384 30.75 3.74 -11.56
N ASP A 385 30.05 2.71 -11.09
CA ASP A 385 29.92 1.45 -11.83
C ASP A 385 29.09 1.78 -13.09
N MET A 386 29.72 2.43 -14.09
CA MET A 386 29.00 3.01 -15.22
C MET A 386 28.23 1.92 -15.97
N LEU A 387 26.92 1.90 -15.83
CA LEU A 387 26.05 1.41 -16.89
C LEU A 387 26.08 2.49 -17.98
N LEU A 388 26.94 2.28 -18.97
CA LEU A 388 26.95 3.09 -20.18
C LEU A 388 25.81 2.60 -21.09
N HIS A 389 25.04 3.55 -21.62
CA HIS A 389 23.98 3.26 -22.56
C HIS A 389 24.43 3.65 -23.97
N ALA A 390 24.45 2.68 -24.88
CA ALA A 390 24.73 2.93 -26.30
C ALA A 390 23.57 3.69 -26.93
N THR A 391 23.84 4.84 -27.54
CA THR A 391 22.84 5.61 -28.30
C THR A 391 23.20 5.62 -29.77
N GLU A 392 22.19 5.59 -30.63
CA GLU A 392 22.36 5.57 -32.10
C GLU A 392 23.07 6.85 -32.61
N ASP A 393 22.88 8.00 -31.93
CA ASP A 393 23.36 9.30 -32.41
C ASP A 393 24.58 9.89 -31.67
N THR A 394 24.83 9.51 -30.40
CA THR A 394 25.82 10.20 -29.53
C THR A 394 26.88 9.31 -28.90
N GLY A 395 26.92 8.01 -29.24
CA GLY A 395 27.84 7.05 -28.63
C GLY A 395 27.39 6.59 -27.24
N MET A 396 28.36 6.32 -26.34
CA MET A 396 28.11 5.82 -24.98
C MET A 396 27.80 6.98 -24.03
N LEU A 397 26.55 7.07 -23.55
CA LEU A 397 26.14 8.05 -22.54
C LEU A 397 26.09 7.44 -21.14
N PRO A 398 26.33 8.21 -20.08
CA PRO A 398 25.91 7.81 -18.74
C PRO A 398 24.41 7.52 -18.73
N LEU A 399 24.01 6.41 -18.10
CA LEU A 399 22.60 6.02 -18.06
C LEU A 399 21.72 7.17 -17.54
N GLU A 400 22.08 7.83 -16.43
CA GLU A 400 21.31 8.95 -15.89
C GLU A 400 21.06 10.08 -16.93
N VAL A 401 22.08 10.46 -17.70
CA VAL A 401 21.96 11.46 -18.77
C VAL A 401 21.01 10.95 -19.85
N SER A 402 21.12 9.67 -20.26
CA SER A 402 20.23 9.05 -21.25
C SER A 402 18.77 9.09 -20.79
N LEU A 403 18.49 8.72 -19.54
CA LEU A 403 17.15 8.71 -18.96
C LEU A 403 16.58 10.13 -18.87
N LEU A 404 17.35 11.09 -18.36
CA LEU A 404 16.96 12.49 -18.26
C LEU A 404 16.68 13.12 -19.64
N LYS A 405 17.49 12.80 -20.66
CA LYS A 405 17.24 13.22 -22.04
C LYS A 405 15.89 12.72 -22.54
N LYS A 406 15.56 11.44 -22.32
CA LYS A 406 14.28 10.84 -22.75
C LYS A 406 13.06 11.54 -22.14
N VAL A 407 13.10 11.86 -20.83
CA VAL A 407 11.98 12.51 -20.14
C VAL A 407 11.91 14.02 -20.41
N SER A 408 13.02 14.68 -20.73
CA SER A 408 13.08 16.12 -21.00
C SER A 408 12.77 16.50 -22.46
N GLN A 409 12.60 15.52 -23.36
CA GLN A 409 12.19 15.78 -24.74
C GLN A 409 10.73 16.27 -24.80
N PRO A 410 10.37 17.26 -25.64
CA PRO A 410 8.98 17.68 -25.82
C PRO A 410 8.05 16.55 -26.28
N PRO A 411 6.77 16.53 -25.85
CA PRO A 411 6.15 17.41 -24.84
C PRO A 411 6.66 17.09 -23.43
N CYS A 412 7.11 18.08 -22.66
CA CYS A 412 7.73 17.87 -21.35
C CYS A 412 6.69 17.75 -20.21
N CYS A 413 7.00 16.99 -19.17
CA CYS A 413 6.18 16.92 -17.95
C CYS A 413 6.59 17.99 -16.94
N SER A 414 5.65 18.82 -16.49
CA SER A 414 5.91 19.87 -15.48
C SER A 414 6.34 19.31 -14.12
N ASN A 415 6.01 18.04 -13.82
CA ASN A 415 6.32 17.36 -12.56
C ASN A 415 7.65 16.59 -12.58
N ILE A 416 8.52 16.83 -13.56
CA ILE A 416 9.88 16.29 -13.63
C ILE A 416 10.84 17.46 -13.83
N VAL A 417 12.03 17.40 -13.22
CA VAL A 417 13.09 18.37 -13.50
C VAL A 417 13.63 18.19 -14.91
N ASN A 418 13.71 19.28 -15.67
CA ASN A 418 14.24 19.23 -17.03
C ASN A 418 15.78 19.24 -17.03
N LEU A 419 16.37 18.38 -17.86
CA LEU A 419 17.76 18.49 -18.27
C LEU A 419 17.88 19.56 -19.37
N LEU A 420 18.59 20.65 -19.05
CA LEU A 420 18.79 21.77 -19.97
C LEU A 420 20.00 21.52 -20.88
N GLU A 421 21.12 21.11 -20.29
CA GLU A 421 22.36 20.84 -21.00
C GLU A 421 23.21 19.85 -20.19
N TRP A 422 24.18 19.19 -20.83
CA TRP A 422 25.14 18.33 -20.14
C TRP A 422 26.52 18.41 -20.81
N PHE A 423 27.57 18.15 -20.03
CA PHE A 423 28.95 18.22 -20.47
C PHE A 423 29.72 16.97 -20.05
N ASP A 424 30.50 16.45 -20.99
CA ASP A 424 31.42 15.34 -20.74
C ASP A 424 32.84 15.87 -20.50
N LEU A 425 33.29 15.88 -19.25
CA LEU A 425 34.65 16.28 -18.88
C LEU A 425 35.53 15.03 -18.64
N PRO A 426 36.87 15.14 -18.67
CA PRO A 426 37.75 13.98 -18.51
C PRO A 426 37.49 13.12 -17.27
N ASN A 427 37.12 13.72 -16.13
CA ASN A 427 36.97 13.03 -14.85
C ASN A 427 35.53 13.05 -14.29
N GLU A 428 34.62 13.80 -14.89
CA GLU A 428 33.25 13.97 -14.38
C GLU A 428 32.27 14.28 -15.51
N PHE A 429 31.00 14.00 -15.27
CA PHE A 429 29.89 14.52 -16.07
C PHE A 429 29.25 15.69 -15.33
N ILE A 430 28.90 16.73 -16.07
CA ILE A 430 28.17 17.89 -15.53
C ILE A 430 26.78 17.89 -16.18
N MET A 431 25.74 17.94 -15.37
CA MET A 431 24.36 18.12 -15.83
C MET A 431 23.84 19.47 -15.35
N VAL A 432 23.33 20.27 -16.27
CA VAL A 432 22.65 21.54 -15.99
C VAL A 432 21.14 21.26 -16.01
N LEU A 433 20.51 21.44 -14.86
CA LEU A 433 19.12 21.10 -14.60
C LEU A 433 18.30 22.37 -14.32
N GLU A 434 17.02 22.30 -14.63
CA GLU A 434 16.04 23.26 -14.13
C GLU A 434 16.13 23.36 -12.60
N TRP A 435 16.00 24.57 -12.06
CA TRP A 435 15.91 24.79 -10.63
C TRP A 435 14.61 25.51 -10.27
N PRO A 436 13.58 24.80 -9.76
CA PRO A 436 12.35 25.44 -9.30
C PRO A 436 12.67 26.27 -8.06
N ARG A 437 12.32 27.56 -8.03
CA ARG A 437 12.52 28.41 -6.85
C ARG A 437 11.26 29.21 -6.49
N PRO A 438 11.04 29.47 -5.18
CA PRO A 438 11.70 28.81 -4.05
C PRO A 438 11.33 27.33 -3.97
N CYS A 439 12.24 26.46 -3.54
CA CYS A 439 11.95 25.03 -3.33
C CYS A 439 12.73 24.44 -2.17
N MET A 440 12.26 23.29 -1.70
CA MET A 440 12.96 22.38 -0.82
C MET A 440 12.63 20.93 -1.21
N ASP A 441 13.35 19.96 -0.66
CA ASP A 441 12.92 18.56 -0.79
C ASP A 441 11.65 18.30 0.05
N LEU A 442 10.83 17.39 -0.43
CA LEU A 442 9.53 17.08 0.17
C LEU A 442 9.68 16.48 1.56
N LYS A 443 10.79 15.79 1.86
CA LYS A 443 11.06 15.29 3.21
C LYS A 443 11.15 16.46 4.19
N HIS A 444 11.93 17.48 3.87
CA HIS A 444 12.03 18.67 4.71
C HIS A 444 10.70 19.43 4.82
N PHE A 445 9.91 19.48 3.74
CA PHE A 445 8.57 20.04 3.79
C PHE A 445 7.66 19.30 4.78
N ILE A 446 7.67 17.96 4.80
CA ILE A 446 6.92 17.14 5.77
C ILE A 446 7.35 17.47 7.21
N GLU A 447 8.65 17.61 7.47
CA GLU A 447 9.18 17.99 8.79
C GLU A 447 8.63 19.35 9.25
N LEU A 448 8.52 20.33 8.35
CA LEU A 448 7.93 21.64 8.63
C LEU A 448 6.40 21.60 8.84
N GLN A 449 5.72 20.56 8.35
CA GLN A 449 4.29 20.34 8.56
C GLN A 449 4.01 19.50 9.82
N ASN A 450 4.79 19.68 10.89
CA ASN A 450 4.69 18.89 12.13
C ASN A 450 4.95 17.38 11.92
N GLY A 451 5.76 17.02 10.92
CA GLY A 451 6.19 15.65 10.66
C GLY A 451 5.24 14.79 9.83
N CYS A 452 4.08 15.29 9.41
CA CYS A 452 3.17 14.59 8.50
C CYS A 452 2.34 15.58 7.67
N LEU A 453 1.82 15.14 6.53
CA LEU A 453 0.88 15.91 5.73
C LEU A 453 -0.55 15.55 6.10
N THR A 454 -1.45 16.53 5.96
CA THR A 454 -2.89 16.23 5.94
C THR A 454 -3.22 15.36 4.73
N GLU A 455 -4.32 14.61 4.82
CA GLU A 455 -4.74 13.73 3.73
C GLU A 455 -4.97 14.49 2.41
N SER A 456 -5.50 15.73 2.48
CA SER A 456 -5.66 16.61 1.31
C SER A 456 -4.31 16.98 0.68
N GLN A 457 -3.34 17.41 1.48
CA GLN A 457 -2.00 17.73 0.99
C GLN A 457 -1.31 16.49 0.39
N ALA A 458 -1.44 15.33 1.06
CA ALA A 458 -0.90 14.07 0.56
C ALA A 458 -1.55 13.68 -0.78
N ARG A 459 -2.86 13.89 -0.95
CA ARG A 459 -3.58 13.65 -2.22
C ARG A 459 -3.01 14.50 -3.36
N ASP A 460 -2.87 15.80 -3.15
CA ASP A 460 -2.36 16.73 -4.16
C ASP A 460 -0.92 16.41 -4.58
N VAL A 461 -0.07 16.06 -3.61
CA VAL A 461 1.29 15.61 -3.86
C VAL A 461 1.30 14.29 -4.64
N MET A 462 0.52 13.29 -4.20
CA MET A 462 0.47 11.98 -4.85
C MET A 462 -0.02 12.07 -6.30
N LEU A 463 -1.01 12.91 -6.60
CA LEU A 463 -1.46 13.14 -7.98
C LEU A 463 -0.32 13.63 -8.89
N GLN A 464 0.47 14.59 -8.41
CA GLN A 464 1.60 15.13 -9.15
C GLN A 464 2.71 14.08 -9.35
N VAL A 465 2.99 13.28 -8.32
CA VAL A 465 4.00 12.21 -8.39
C VAL A 465 3.55 11.09 -9.35
N ILE A 466 2.28 10.67 -9.29
CA ILE A 466 1.71 9.67 -10.19
C ILE A 466 1.82 10.13 -11.65
N ARG A 467 1.51 11.40 -11.93
CA ARG A 467 1.67 12.00 -13.27
C ARG A 467 3.12 11.97 -13.74
N ALA A 468 4.06 12.37 -12.90
CA ALA A 468 5.50 12.35 -13.21
C ALA A 468 5.98 10.93 -13.54
N VAL A 469 5.64 9.97 -12.69
CA VAL A 469 6.13 8.59 -12.80
C VAL A 469 5.47 7.86 -13.96
N ARG A 470 4.17 8.08 -14.20
CA ARG A 470 3.48 7.59 -15.40
C ARG A 470 4.18 8.08 -16.67
N TYR A 471 4.46 9.39 -16.75
CA TYR A 471 5.14 9.98 -17.89
C TYR A 471 6.56 9.40 -18.07
N CYS A 472 7.31 9.16 -16.99
CA CYS A 472 8.58 8.43 -17.09
C CYS A 472 8.39 7.08 -17.78
N CYS A 473 7.41 6.28 -17.35
CA CYS A 473 7.13 4.97 -17.93
C CYS A 473 6.72 5.06 -19.41
N GLU A 474 5.88 6.04 -19.78
CA GLU A 474 5.49 6.31 -21.17
C GLU A 474 6.68 6.70 -22.05
N ARG A 475 7.72 7.31 -21.47
CA ARG A 475 9.01 7.60 -22.13
C ARG A 475 10.00 6.43 -22.10
N GLY A 476 9.57 5.25 -21.65
CA GLY A 476 10.42 4.06 -21.54
C GLY A 476 11.49 4.18 -20.45
N VAL A 477 11.21 4.95 -19.39
CA VAL A 477 12.12 5.19 -18.26
C VAL A 477 11.52 4.66 -16.96
N LEU A 478 12.30 3.91 -16.20
CA LEU A 478 11.95 3.45 -14.86
C LEU A 478 12.84 4.16 -13.84
N HIS A 479 12.26 4.91 -12.91
CA HIS A 479 13.03 5.71 -11.95
C HIS A 479 13.70 4.89 -10.82
N ARG A 480 13.02 3.84 -10.33
CA ARG A 480 13.47 2.92 -9.25
C ARG A 480 13.77 3.49 -7.86
N ASP A 481 13.63 4.81 -7.63
CA ASP A 481 13.97 5.44 -6.34
C ASP A 481 13.02 6.59 -5.97
N ILE A 482 11.71 6.31 -6.01
CA ILE A 482 10.66 7.29 -5.70
C ILE A 482 10.52 7.42 -4.18
N LYS A 483 10.90 8.58 -3.63
CA LYS A 483 10.84 8.91 -2.19
C LYS A 483 10.79 10.42 -1.99
N SER A 484 10.40 10.86 -0.79
CA SER A 484 10.29 12.27 -0.42
C SER A 484 11.58 13.08 -0.60
N THR A 485 12.78 12.47 -0.48
CA THR A 485 14.04 13.20 -0.73
C THR A 485 14.35 13.41 -2.21
N ASN A 486 13.71 12.66 -3.11
CA ASN A 486 13.88 12.78 -4.57
C ASN A 486 12.70 13.54 -5.21
N LEU A 487 11.94 14.27 -4.40
CA LEU A 487 10.84 15.12 -4.82
C LEU A 487 11.12 16.53 -4.31
N LEU A 488 11.22 17.50 -5.21
CA LEU A 488 11.26 18.90 -4.85
C LEU A 488 9.84 19.45 -4.79
N ILE A 489 9.55 20.27 -3.80
CA ILE A 489 8.31 21.03 -3.71
C ILE A 489 8.62 22.52 -3.74
N ASN A 490 7.92 23.26 -4.61
CA ASN A 490 7.94 24.71 -4.58
C ASN A 490 7.05 25.20 -3.44
N THR A 491 7.60 25.94 -2.49
CA THR A 491 6.91 26.29 -1.24
C THR A 491 5.84 27.37 -1.40
N GLU A 492 5.80 28.06 -2.54
CA GLU A 492 4.79 29.07 -2.86
C GLU A 492 3.64 28.48 -3.69
N THR A 493 3.96 27.60 -4.64
CA THR A 493 2.98 27.04 -5.60
C THR A 493 2.55 25.61 -5.28
N LEU A 494 3.24 24.94 -4.35
CA LEU A 494 3.09 23.50 -4.03
C LEU A 494 3.30 22.56 -5.24
N GLN A 495 3.94 23.05 -6.31
CA GLN A 495 4.32 22.23 -7.44
C GLN A 495 5.42 21.24 -7.04
N VAL A 496 5.20 19.96 -7.32
CA VAL A 496 6.13 18.86 -7.05
C VAL A 496 6.88 18.48 -8.33
N LYS A 497 8.20 18.32 -8.24
CA LYS A 497 9.08 17.86 -9.33
C LYS A 497 9.94 16.68 -8.90
N LEU A 498 9.88 15.60 -9.67
CA LEU A 498 10.74 14.43 -9.54
C LEU A 498 12.16 14.75 -10.01
N ILE A 499 13.14 14.32 -9.21
CA ILE A 499 14.57 14.53 -9.45
C ILE A 499 15.36 13.23 -9.26
N ASP A 500 16.62 13.25 -9.70
CA ASP A 500 17.63 12.20 -9.46
C ASP A 500 17.34 10.83 -10.10
N PHE A 501 17.71 10.70 -11.38
CA PHE A 501 17.57 9.48 -12.15
C PHE A 501 18.80 8.55 -12.02
N GLY A 502 19.69 8.79 -11.04
CA GLY A 502 20.92 8.03 -10.84
C GLY A 502 20.70 6.54 -10.54
N CYS A 503 19.55 6.20 -9.94
CA CYS A 503 19.11 4.82 -9.72
C CYS A 503 18.28 4.25 -10.87
N GLY A 504 17.94 5.03 -11.89
CA GLY A 504 16.99 4.63 -12.92
C GLY A 504 17.49 3.55 -13.87
N ASP A 505 16.60 3.06 -14.73
CA ASP A 505 16.91 2.17 -15.85
C ASP A 505 15.94 2.43 -17.02
N LEU A 506 16.24 1.85 -18.18
CA LEU A 506 15.23 1.74 -19.23
C LEU A 506 14.11 0.82 -18.77
N LEU A 507 12.86 1.25 -18.99
CA LEU A 507 11.69 0.41 -18.77
C LEU A 507 11.72 -0.76 -19.77
N LYS A 508 11.49 -1.97 -19.27
CA LYS A 508 11.43 -3.19 -20.07
C LYS A 508 10.37 -4.14 -19.51
N ASP A 509 9.87 -5.04 -20.36
CA ASP A 509 8.85 -6.03 -19.98
C ASP A 509 9.43 -7.28 -19.32
N THR A 510 10.76 -7.45 -19.38
CA THR A 510 11.45 -8.54 -18.70
C THR A 510 11.76 -8.19 -17.24
N PRO A 511 11.83 -9.18 -16.34
CA PRO A 511 12.21 -8.93 -14.96
C PRO A 511 13.59 -8.27 -14.82
N TYR A 512 13.73 -7.42 -13.81
CA TYR A 512 15.00 -6.87 -13.36
C TYR A 512 15.58 -7.78 -12.29
N THR A 513 16.83 -8.22 -12.48
CA THR A 513 17.59 -9.06 -11.55
C THR A 513 18.61 -8.28 -10.73
N ASN A 514 18.56 -6.95 -10.80
CA ASN A 514 19.35 -6.02 -10.01
C ASN A 514 18.47 -4.92 -9.40
N TYR A 515 18.89 -4.39 -8.25
CA TYR A 515 18.20 -3.29 -7.57
C TYR A 515 19.19 -2.23 -7.13
N SER A 516 18.98 -1.00 -7.61
CA SER A 516 19.86 0.15 -7.36
C SER A 516 19.20 1.26 -6.57
N GLY A 517 17.92 1.11 -6.18
CA GLY A 517 17.18 2.08 -5.38
C GLY A 517 17.43 1.99 -3.87
N THR A 518 16.66 2.77 -3.10
CA THR A 518 16.72 2.77 -1.63
C THR A 518 16.24 1.42 -1.05
N PRO A 519 16.99 0.78 -0.13
CA PRO A 519 16.62 -0.52 0.43
C PRO A 519 15.21 -0.61 1.02
N THR A 520 14.75 0.43 1.71
CA THR A 520 13.41 0.47 2.34
C THR A 520 12.25 0.53 1.34
N LEU A 521 12.54 0.78 0.05
CA LEU A 521 11.56 0.79 -1.04
C LEU A 521 11.49 -0.53 -1.80
N ARG A 522 12.29 -1.53 -1.42
CA ARG A 522 12.32 -2.81 -2.13
C ARG A 522 10.95 -3.49 -2.07
N PRO A 523 10.43 -3.97 -3.20
CA PRO A 523 9.20 -4.73 -3.19
C PRO A 523 9.47 -6.16 -2.67
N PRO A 524 8.45 -6.85 -2.12
CA PRO A 524 8.60 -8.17 -1.52
C PRO A 524 9.14 -9.22 -2.49
N GLU A 525 8.74 -9.19 -3.77
CA GLU A 525 9.26 -10.09 -4.80
C GLU A 525 10.77 -9.96 -5.01
N TRP A 526 11.35 -8.76 -4.81
CA TRP A 526 12.80 -8.60 -4.85
C TRP A 526 13.48 -9.27 -3.66
N ILE A 527 12.88 -9.22 -2.48
CA ILE A 527 13.43 -9.85 -1.28
C ILE A 527 13.43 -11.36 -1.44
N LEU A 528 12.29 -11.90 -1.88
CA LEU A 528 12.03 -13.34 -1.99
C LEU A 528 12.69 -14.00 -3.21
N LEU A 529 12.63 -13.35 -4.37
CA LEU A 529 13.01 -13.95 -5.66
C LEU A 529 14.26 -13.31 -6.29
N LYS A 530 14.71 -12.17 -5.75
CA LYS A 530 15.78 -11.35 -6.36
C LYS A 530 15.45 -10.92 -7.79
N GLU A 531 14.15 -10.79 -8.09
CA GLU A 531 13.64 -10.25 -9.34
C GLU A 531 12.37 -9.42 -9.12
N TYR A 532 12.11 -8.45 -10.00
CA TYR A 532 10.86 -7.67 -10.00
C TYR A 532 10.55 -7.12 -11.38
N ASN A 533 9.27 -6.79 -11.61
CA ASN A 533 8.82 -6.06 -12.80
C ASN A 533 8.70 -4.56 -12.50
N GLY A 534 9.04 -3.72 -13.47
CA GLY A 534 9.18 -2.27 -13.28
C GLY A 534 7.92 -1.57 -12.79
N ILE A 535 6.79 -1.74 -13.51
CA ILE A 535 5.54 -1.06 -13.15
C ILE A 535 5.00 -1.54 -11.78
N PRO A 536 4.89 -2.85 -11.49
CA PRO A 536 4.46 -3.29 -10.16
C PRO A 536 5.35 -2.80 -9.01
N ALA A 537 6.68 -2.76 -9.19
CA ALA A 537 7.59 -2.22 -8.18
C ALA A 537 7.41 -0.70 -7.98
N THR A 538 7.03 0.01 -9.03
CA THR A 538 6.69 1.44 -8.96
C THR A 538 5.43 1.67 -8.13
N MET A 539 4.39 0.86 -8.32
CA MET A 539 3.15 0.94 -7.51
C MET A 539 3.42 0.68 -6.03
N TRP A 540 4.29 -0.28 -5.73
CA TRP A 540 4.77 -0.53 -4.37
C TRP A 540 5.44 0.72 -3.76
N ALA A 541 6.38 1.34 -4.50
CA ALA A 541 7.06 2.54 -4.04
C ALA A 541 6.10 3.72 -3.82
N LEU A 542 5.06 3.87 -4.65
CA LEU A 542 4.00 4.86 -4.45
C LEU A 542 3.19 4.59 -3.17
N GLY A 543 2.90 3.34 -2.85
CA GLY A 543 2.25 2.96 -1.58
C GLY A 543 3.11 3.32 -0.37
N ILE A 544 4.42 3.08 -0.45
CA ILE A 544 5.37 3.49 0.61
C ILE A 544 5.44 5.01 0.73
N LEU A 545 5.47 5.73 -0.39
CA LEU A 545 5.47 7.20 -0.38
C LEU A 545 4.20 7.74 0.28
N LEU A 546 3.01 7.23 -0.06
CA LEU A 546 1.76 7.65 0.56
C LEU A 546 1.80 7.47 2.09
N TYR A 547 2.30 6.32 2.57
CA TYR A 547 2.51 6.12 4.01
C TYR A 547 3.49 7.14 4.59
N ASN A 548 4.60 7.41 3.90
CA ASN A 548 5.59 8.39 4.34
C ASN A 548 5.03 9.81 4.44
N LEU A 549 4.15 10.21 3.51
CA LEU A 549 3.51 11.52 3.55
C LEU A 549 2.60 11.66 4.78
N LEU A 550 1.86 10.61 5.13
CA LEU A 550 0.88 10.63 6.22
C LEU A 550 1.48 10.39 7.61
N THR A 551 2.71 9.89 7.70
CA THR A 551 3.34 9.52 8.99
C THR A 551 4.70 10.16 9.25
N GLY A 552 5.37 10.66 8.21
CA GLY A 552 6.78 11.07 8.26
C GLY A 552 7.77 9.90 8.30
N GLU A 553 7.31 8.65 8.41
CA GLU A 553 8.14 7.46 8.59
C GLU A 553 8.05 6.52 7.38
N PHE A 554 8.98 5.57 7.26
CA PHE A 554 8.82 4.45 6.33
C PHE A 554 8.02 3.34 7.01
N PRO A 555 7.13 2.63 6.28
CA PRO A 555 6.35 1.54 6.86
C PRO A 555 7.24 0.33 7.20
N PHE A 556 8.37 0.18 6.50
CA PHE A 556 9.31 -0.92 6.65
C PHE A 556 10.73 -0.38 6.68
N ILE A 557 11.53 -0.80 7.67
CA ILE A 557 12.93 -0.35 7.82
C ILE A 557 13.95 -1.48 7.60
N SER A 558 13.48 -2.72 7.49
CA SER A 558 14.28 -3.91 7.22
C SER A 558 13.60 -4.88 6.27
N ASP A 559 14.37 -5.78 5.65
CA ASP A 559 13.82 -6.87 4.84
C ASP A 559 12.88 -7.75 5.69
N GLN A 560 13.19 -7.94 6.98
CA GLN A 560 12.33 -8.65 7.93
C GLN A 560 11.00 -7.93 8.19
N ASP A 561 10.94 -6.60 8.14
CA ASP A 561 9.66 -5.87 8.28
C ASP A 561 8.77 -6.07 7.06
N ILE A 562 9.37 -6.13 5.87
CA ILE A 562 8.65 -6.40 4.63
C ILE A 562 8.15 -7.85 4.61
N GLU A 563 8.98 -8.81 5.02
CA GLU A 563 8.60 -10.23 5.13
C GLU A 563 7.58 -10.50 6.25
N SER A 564 7.81 -9.94 7.44
CA SER A 564 6.90 -10.07 8.59
C SER A 564 5.58 -9.35 8.34
N GLY A 565 5.63 -8.33 7.47
CA GLY A 565 4.54 -7.49 7.05
C GLY A 565 3.71 -7.01 8.23
N TYR A 566 4.24 -6.09 9.00
CA TYR A 566 3.41 -5.31 9.91
C TYR A 566 3.32 -3.89 9.36
N LEU A 567 2.16 -3.50 8.86
CA LEU A 567 1.91 -2.10 8.55
C LEU A 567 1.25 -1.47 9.77
N LYS A 568 1.91 -0.51 10.42
CA LYS A 568 1.30 0.23 11.52
C LYS A 568 0.12 1.04 10.95
N LEU A 569 -1.06 0.92 11.55
CA LEU A 569 -2.19 1.73 11.09
C LEU A 569 -1.97 3.19 11.45
N ILE A 570 -2.44 4.07 10.57
CA ILE A 570 -2.41 5.51 10.74
C ILE A 570 -3.79 5.94 11.26
N PRO A 571 -3.91 6.33 12.54
CA PRO A 571 -5.18 6.82 13.07
C PRO A 571 -5.66 8.04 12.29
N GLY A 572 -6.99 8.15 12.08
CA GLY A 572 -7.60 9.33 11.46
C GLY A 572 -7.56 9.38 9.92
N VAL A 573 -6.84 8.48 9.26
CA VAL A 573 -6.87 8.35 7.79
C VAL A 573 -8.23 7.83 7.33
N SER A 574 -8.72 8.33 6.19
CA SER A 574 -9.97 7.87 5.59
C SER A 574 -9.88 6.43 5.13
N GLN A 575 -11.03 5.76 5.01
CA GLN A 575 -11.09 4.41 4.49
C GLN A 575 -10.54 4.33 3.06
N ASP A 576 -10.89 5.29 2.20
CA ASP A 576 -10.43 5.30 0.80
C ASP A 576 -8.91 5.45 0.69
N CYS A 577 -8.30 6.33 1.51
CA CYS A 577 -6.85 6.48 1.53
C CYS A 577 -6.15 5.20 2.00
N PHE A 578 -6.70 4.58 3.03
CA PHE A 578 -6.18 3.34 3.58
C PHE A 578 -6.29 2.19 2.57
N GLU A 579 -7.43 2.04 1.91
CA GLU A 579 -7.66 1.03 0.88
C GLU A 579 -6.73 1.19 -0.33
N LEU A 580 -6.50 2.43 -0.78
CA LEU A 580 -5.54 2.75 -1.84
C LEU A 580 -4.12 2.32 -1.47
N MET A 581 -3.71 2.67 -0.25
CA MET A 581 -2.38 2.30 0.27
C MET A 581 -2.21 0.78 0.31
N LEU A 582 -3.21 0.05 0.81
CA LEU A 582 -3.20 -1.41 0.83
C LEU A 582 -3.16 -2.02 -0.58
N TRP A 583 -3.83 -1.40 -1.54
CA TRP A 583 -3.83 -1.88 -2.92
C TRP A 583 -2.45 -1.71 -3.57
N CYS A 584 -1.80 -0.57 -3.36
CA CYS A 584 -0.42 -0.33 -3.82
C CYS A 584 0.58 -1.31 -3.20
N LEU A 585 0.40 -1.60 -1.91
CA LEU A 585 1.27 -2.48 -1.15
C LEU A 585 0.90 -3.96 -1.29
N ASP A 586 0.11 -4.40 -2.27
CA ASP A 586 -0.19 -5.85 -2.38
C ASP A 586 1.10 -6.69 -2.53
N LEU A 587 1.20 -7.81 -1.81
CA LEU A 587 2.33 -8.74 -1.89
C LEU A 587 2.43 -9.37 -3.28
N ASN A 588 1.30 -9.59 -3.94
CA ASN A 588 1.27 -10.09 -5.31
C ASN A 588 1.41 -8.92 -6.29
N PRO A 589 2.54 -8.80 -7.02
CA PRO A 589 2.76 -7.69 -7.94
C PRO A 589 1.68 -7.58 -9.03
N ASN A 590 1.02 -8.69 -9.42
CA ASN A 590 0.00 -8.70 -10.45
C ASN A 590 -1.35 -8.14 -9.98
N LEU A 591 -1.56 -8.04 -8.66
CA LEU A 591 -2.79 -7.54 -8.06
C LEU A 591 -2.71 -6.05 -7.67
N ARG A 592 -1.50 -5.46 -7.70
CA ARG A 592 -1.30 -4.01 -7.55
C ARG A 592 -2.05 -3.24 -8.65
N PRO A 593 -2.45 -1.98 -8.39
CA PRO A 593 -3.20 -1.16 -9.34
C PRO A 593 -2.35 -0.79 -10.57
N THR A 594 -3.00 -0.54 -11.71
CA THR A 594 -2.37 0.20 -12.81
C THR A 594 -2.36 1.72 -12.54
N PHE A 595 -1.73 2.52 -13.42
CA PHE A 595 -1.81 3.97 -13.32
C PHE A 595 -3.25 4.49 -13.49
N GLU A 596 -4.04 3.86 -14.37
CA GLU A 596 -5.45 4.17 -14.59
C GLU A 596 -6.29 3.83 -13.36
N ASP A 597 -6.03 2.67 -12.74
CA ASP A 597 -6.66 2.25 -11.49
C ASP A 597 -6.40 3.27 -10.37
N LEU A 598 -5.14 3.72 -10.23
CA LEU A 598 -4.77 4.74 -9.24
C LEU A 598 -5.51 6.05 -9.49
N LEU A 599 -5.45 6.60 -10.70
CA LEU A 599 -6.06 7.90 -11.02
C LEU A 599 -7.59 7.85 -10.95
N GLY A 600 -8.19 6.69 -11.18
CA GLY A 600 -9.62 6.46 -11.06
C GLY A 600 -10.10 6.06 -9.67
N HIS A 601 -9.21 6.02 -8.67
CA HIS A 601 -9.57 5.66 -7.30
C HIS A 601 -10.40 6.76 -6.65
N GLU A 602 -11.34 6.34 -5.80
CA GLU A 602 -12.29 7.23 -5.12
C GLU A 602 -11.58 8.26 -4.25
N TRP A 603 -10.46 7.88 -3.63
CA TRP A 603 -9.59 8.80 -2.88
C TRP A 603 -9.10 10.02 -3.68
N PHE A 604 -8.99 9.94 -5.00
CA PHE A 604 -8.58 11.06 -5.86
C PHE A 604 -9.75 11.79 -6.54
N THR A 605 -10.91 11.15 -6.62
CA THR A 605 -12.03 11.60 -7.46
C THR A 605 -13.23 12.09 -6.65
N GLN A 606 -13.37 11.66 -5.40
CA GLN A 606 -14.42 12.14 -4.49
C GLN A 606 -13.81 13.19 -3.57
N ALA A 607 -14.46 14.36 -3.45
CA ALA A 607 -14.09 15.35 -2.44
C ALA A 607 -14.30 14.72 -1.05
N VAL A 608 -13.23 14.67 -0.25
CA VAL A 608 -13.28 14.25 1.16
C VAL A 608 -13.73 15.42 2.03
#